data_AF-A0A923EGU9-F1
#
_entry.id   AF-A0A923EGU9-F1
#
_cell.length_a   1.000
_cell.length_b   1.000
_cell.length_c   1.000
_cell.angle_alpha   90.00
_cell.angle_beta   90.00
_cell.angle_gamma   90.00
#
_symmetry.space_group_name_H-M   'P 1'
#
loop_
_entity.id
_entity.type
_entity.pdbx_description
1 polymer ?
#
loop_
_entity_poly.entity_id
_entity_poly.type
_entity_poly.pdbx_seq_one_letter_code
_entity_poly.pdbx_strand_id
1 'polypeptide(L)'
;MKQLCDKKQMRLWALILGILFLPYAWVLAADNITVGNDTFFSDGSSAVINDIRVVIDGAPDQQESCAAMAKRLIRLHPGDPINEGTIRTTIEALKLSHRFSAIHVDSISESEGETLTFTLTPYRIIKDIRIQGKYPLFERDILNQMTLYPGDPYTRADLSAQTGAIIERYKREGYIGTQVSVKALRDHGDENTVILVDIDKGPHYVLGTLTFEGNRNVSPNALKWRMRVWRAALVPGIGRFSEYRLKKDLDSLLKYYRRKGFADADLSYRIDDPDNSHQVNVTVQIQEGRRYTVVFEGNRRFWNLTLKKDVVIFTDGNRSNIGVRKSVQNMKDRYREAGFLDARIKAEATDVPGNQADIHRLRFVIQEGPKTVVDAVTIAGNQTLSETEIRKQLLTRPPTIFHDGAFVPETLEEDIYAVTTLYMKQGFQERTVDPDVKFSEDNTGAAVSLKINEGPQTKVRSIAINGLTVLPETAARKVLVHKIGDPFGKAALDAEKEAIASLVSEKGYPHATVNASVNYSEDRTQADIAHDIDPGPLVSLGEIFVSGNLRTTEKVIRRELDVQPQSPLSLRSLHDGQRRLRDLDIFHGVSYRTFGLKEKEETVNL
;
A
#
# COMPACT_ATOMS: atom_id res chain seq x y z
N MET A 1 50.43 -19.85 -10.45
CA MET A 1 51.84 -19.78 -10.88
C MET A 1 52.02 -20.55 -12.17
N LYS A 2 52.39 -19.84 -13.26
CA LYS A 2 53.06 -20.25 -14.52
C LYS A 2 52.54 -21.50 -15.29
N GLN A 3 51.98 -21.36 -16.51
CA GLN A 3 52.65 -21.21 -17.84
C GLN A 3 53.54 -22.43 -18.18
N LEU A 4 53.47 -23.14 -19.32
CA LEU A 4 53.36 -22.77 -20.74
C LEU A 4 52.86 -24.01 -21.53
N CYS A 5 51.92 -23.89 -22.47
CA CYS A 5 52.14 -23.63 -23.91
C CYS A 5 52.68 -24.85 -24.68
N ASP A 6 51.83 -25.45 -25.53
CA ASP A 6 52.30 -25.85 -26.86
C ASP A 6 51.21 -25.62 -27.91
N LYS A 7 51.66 -25.15 -29.07
CA LYS A 7 50.96 -24.44 -30.12
C LYS A 7 51.30 -25.16 -31.42
N LYS A 8 50.30 -25.33 -32.29
CA LYS A 8 50.35 -25.41 -33.77
C LYS A 8 50.05 -26.78 -34.41
N GLN A 9 48.89 -26.82 -35.05
CA GLN A 9 48.65 -27.12 -36.48
C GLN A 9 47.11 -26.92 -36.65
N MET A 10 46.52 -26.18 -37.60
CA MET A 10 46.91 -25.69 -38.91
C MET A 10 46.07 -24.43 -39.22
N ARG A 11 46.72 -23.39 -39.75
CA ARG A 11 46.15 -22.25 -40.50
C ARG A 11 46.16 -22.65 -41.99
N LEU A 12 45.29 -22.19 -42.89
CA LEU A 12 45.33 -20.89 -43.60
C LEU A 12 44.17 -20.97 -44.65
N TRP A 13 43.30 -19.99 -44.91
CA TRP A 13 43.53 -18.56 -45.17
C TRP A 13 42.33 -17.69 -44.75
N ALA A 14 42.64 -16.61 -44.02
CA ALA A 14 41.81 -15.42 -43.82
C ALA A 14 42.73 -14.19 -43.89
N LEU A 15 42.24 -13.12 -44.55
CA LEU A 15 42.83 -11.78 -44.68
C LEU A 15 41.86 -10.84 -43.91
N ILE A 16 42.18 -10.41 -42.67
CA ILE A 16 42.68 -9.07 -42.24
C ILE A 16 41.69 -7.92 -42.62
N LEU A 17 41.12 -7.07 -41.73
CA LEU A 17 41.73 -6.19 -40.72
C LEU A 17 40.66 -5.57 -39.75
N GLY A 18 40.94 -5.54 -38.45
CA GLY A 18 40.60 -4.49 -37.45
C GLY A 18 39.14 -4.07 -37.12
N ILE A 19 38.66 -4.40 -35.90
CA ILE A 19 38.23 -3.45 -34.84
C ILE A 19 37.79 -4.25 -33.59
N LEU A 20 38.19 -3.75 -32.42
CA LEU A 20 38.16 -4.36 -31.09
C LEU A 20 36.77 -4.58 -30.48
N PHE A 21 36.69 -5.65 -29.69
CA PHE A 21 35.71 -5.95 -28.64
C PHE A 21 35.59 -4.84 -27.59
N LEU A 22 34.35 -4.46 -27.24
CA LEU A 22 33.93 -3.92 -25.94
C LEU A 22 32.51 -4.47 -25.60
N PRO A 23 32.18 -4.62 -24.31
CA PRO A 23 30.97 -5.32 -23.84
C PRO A 23 29.72 -4.47 -24.08
N TYR A 24 28.62 -5.11 -24.46
CA TYR A 24 27.30 -4.49 -24.56
C TYR A 24 26.81 -4.05 -23.18
N ALA A 25 27.13 -2.82 -22.80
CA ALA A 25 26.42 -2.09 -21.76
C ALA A 25 25.03 -1.72 -22.30
N TRP A 26 24.01 -1.97 -21.49
CA TRP A 26 22.66 -1.46 -21.71
C TRP A 26 22.70 0.06 -21.79
N VAL A 27 22.33 0.61 -22.96
CA VAL A 27 22.09 2.04 -23.11
C VAL A 27 20.65 2.31 -22.67
N LEU A 28 20.51 2.85 -21.46
CA LEU A 28 19.35 3.66 -21.10
C LEU A 28 19.27 4.79 -22.12
N ALA A 29 18.22 4.78 -22.96
CA ALA A 29 17.84 5.99 -23.68
C ALA A 29 17.30 6.96 -22.63
N ALA A 30 18.19 7.80 -22.11
CA ALA A 30 17.81 8.95 -21.32
C ALA A 30 16.92 9.85 -22.17
N ASP A 31 15.79 10.27 -21.59
CA ASP A 31 14.92 11.29 -22.13
C ASP A 31 15.71 12.59 -22.33
N ASN A 32 16.17 12.82 -23.56
CA ASN A 32 16.62 14.15 -23.97
C ASN A 32 15.38 15.01 -24.18
N ILE A 33 14.94 15.69 -23.12
CA ILE A 33 14.39 17.03 -23.28
C ILE A 33 15.56 17.85 -23.81
N THR A 34 15.52 18.25 -25.06
CA THR A 34 16.50 19.18 -25.63
C THR A 34 16.33 20.51 -24.91
N VAL A 35 17.05 20.71 -23.81
CA VAL A 35 17.57 22.04 -23.51
C VAL A 35 18.54 22.29 -24.64
N GLY A 36 18.19 23.15 -25.58
CA GLY A 36 19.16 23.66 -26.54
C GLY A 36 20.28 24.32 -25.75
N ASN A 37 21.35 23.56 -25.50
CA ASN A 37 22.63 24.09 -25.05
C ASN A 37 23.31 24.73 -26.25
N ASP A 38 22.73 25.77 -26.81
CA ASP A 38 23.43 26.65 -27.72
C ASP A 38 23.43 28.05 -27.09
N THR A 39 24.59 28.35 -26.52
CA THR A 39 25.05 29.66 -26.02
C THR A 39 24.25 30.30 -24.90
N PHE A 40 24.63 30.02 -23.65
CA PHE A 40 24.22 30.85 -22.52
C PHE A 40 25.38 31.21 -21.59
N PHE A 41 25.54 32.53 -21.44
CA PHE A 41 26.27 33.34 -20.46
C PHE A 41 27.79 33.22 -20.41
N SER A 42 28.46 34.18 -21.07
CA SER A 42 29.79 34.61 -20.67
C SER A 42 29.73 35.17 -19.24
N ASP A 43 30.60 34.62 -18.40
CA ASP A 43 30.83 35.02 -17.01
C ASP A 43 30.94 36.55 -16.86
N GLY A 44 30.12 37.15 -15.99
CA GLY A 44 30.41 38.47 -15.41
C GLY A 44 29.60 39.69 -15.87
N SER A 45 28.30 39.57 -16.18
CA SER A 45 27.43 40.76 -16.17
C SER A 45 26.18 40.53 -15.32
N SER A 46 25.91 41.44 -14.38
CA SER A 46 24.64 41.52 -13.64
C SER A 46 23.56 42.03 -14.59
N ALA A 47 23.26 41.24 -15.63
CA ALA A 47 22.21 41.54 -16.58
C ALA A 47 20.88 41.60 -15.83
N VAL A 48 20.16 42.71 -16.02
CA VAL A 48 18.87 42.96 -15.41
C VAL A 48 17.80 42.62 -16.44
N ILE A 49 16.72 41.98 -15.99
CA ILE A 49 15.59 41.66 -16.85
C ILE A 49 14.91 42.96 -17.27
N ASN A 50 14.86 43.23 -18.57
CA ASN A 50 14.17 44.41 -19.12
C ASN A 50 12.69 44.11 -19.39
N ASP A 51 12.40 42.95 -19.99
CA ASP A 51 11.05 42.53 -20.34
C ASP A 51 10.91 41.00 -20.24
N ILE A 52 9.69 40.52 -20.01
CA ILE A 52 9.36 39.09 -19.97
C ILE A 52 8.20 38.82 -20.91
N ARG A 53 8.48 38.04 -21.95
CA ARG A 53 7.48 37.62 -22.94
C ARG A 53 7.11 36.17 -22.73
N VAL A 54 5.82 35.88 -22.71
CA VAL A 54 5.29 34.52 -22.67
C VAL A 54 4.62 34.23 -24.00
N VAL A 55 5.18 33.28 -24.74
CA VAL A 55 4.67 32.82 -26.02
C VAL A 55 4.14 31.41 -25.82
N ILE A 56 2.86 31.19 -26.12
CA ILE A 56 2.30 29.83 -26.16
C ILE A 56 2.46 29.31 -27.58
N ASP A 57 3.22 28.24 -27.72
CA ASP A 57 3.47 27.59 -29.01
C ASP A 57 2.42 26.50 -29.27
N GLY A 58 1.57 26.73 -30.28
CA GLY A 58 0.34 25.96 -30.53
C GLY A 58 -0.80 26.35 -29.59
N ALA A 59 -1.89 25.59 -29.60
CA ALA A 59 -2.95 25.71 -28.60
C ALA A 59 -3.89 26.96 -28.67
N PRO A 60 -4.36 27.53 -29.82
CA PRO A 60 -5.18 28.75 -29.86
C PRO A 60 -6.35 28.79 -28.88
N ASP A 61 -7.06 27.68 -28.67
CA ASP A 61 -8.23 27.64 -27.76
C ASP A 61 -7.83 27.70 -26.28
N GLN A 62 -6.57 27.35 -25.96
CA GLN A 62 -6.01 27.36 -24.60
C GLN A 62 -5.00 28.49 -24.39
N GLN A 63 -4.69 29.26 -25.43
CA GLN A 63 -3.61 30.24 -25.45
C GLN A 63 -3.77 31.29 -24.35
N GLU A 64 -4.97 31.84 -24.17
CA GLU A 64 -5.23 32.85 -23.14
C GLU A 64 -5.13 32.27 -21.73
N SER A 65 -5.70 31.09 -21.48
CA SER A 65 -5.67 30.43 -20.17
C SER A 65 -4.27 29.96 -19.79
N CYS A 66 -3.52 29.38 -20.73
CA CYS A 66 -2.15 28.93 -20.54
C CYS A 66 -1.19 30.10 -20.35
N ALA A 67 -1.33 31.17 -21.14
CA ALA A 67 -0.52 32.37 -20.97
C ALA A 67 -0.80 33.05 -19.62
N ALA A 68 -2.07 33.15 -19.20
CA ALA A 68 -2.43 33.73 -17.91
C ALA A 68 -1.83 32.92 -16.73
N MET A 69 -1.96 31.59 -16.76
CA MET A 69 -1.37 30.72 -15.74
C MET A 69 0.17 30.79 -15.74
N ALA A 70 0.79 30.74 -16.92
CA ALA A 70 2.24 30.83 -17.05
C ALA A 70 2.79 32.15 -16.50
N LYS A 71 2.19 33.28 -16.88
CA LYS A 71 2.56 34.61 -16.37
C LYS A 71 2.48 34.70 -14.84
N ARG A 72 1.61 33.91 -14.22
CA ARG A 72 1.44 33.87 -12.75
C ARG A 72 2.37 32.88 -12.05
N LEU A 73 2.78 31.82 -12.75
CA LEU A 73 3.78 30.87 -12.26
C LEU A 73 5.22 31.37 -12.46
N ILE A 74 5.44 32.24 -13.44
CA ILE A 74 6.72 32.93 -13.66
C ILE A 74 6.90 33.98 -12.57
N ARG A 75 7.92 33.78 -11.73
CA ARG A 75 8.19 34.61 -10.54
C ARG A 75 9.17 35.75 -10.80
N LEU A 76 9.66 35.86 -12.02
CA LEU A 76 10.61 36.89 -12.44
C LEU A 76 9.85 38.16 -12.83
N HIS A 77 10.39 39.32 -12.49
CA HIS A 77 9.85 40.61 -12.87
C HIS A 77 10.91 41.44 -13.62
N PRO A 78 10.48 42.36 -14.52
CA PRO A 78 11.37 43.39 -15.04
C PRO A 78 12.05 44.15 -13.90
N GLY A 79 13.38 44.27 -13.94
CA GLY A 79 14.20 44.87 -12.89
C GLY A 79 14.94 43.86 -11.99
N ASP A 80 14.58 42.58 -12.03
CA ASP A 80 15.29 41.54 -11.25
C ASP A 80 16.66 41.19 -11.88
N PRO A 81 17.68 40.88 -11.06
CA PRO A 81 18.94 40.36 -11.57
C PRO A 81 18.73 38.94 -12.13
N ILE A 82 19.31 38.66 -13.29
CA ILE A 82 19.22 37.33 -13.91
C ILE A 82 20.03 36.33 -13.07
N ASN A 83 19.31 35.40 -12.44
CA ASN A 83 19.88 34.33 -11.63
C ASN A 83 19.43 32.98 -12.17
N GLU A 84 20.40 32.12 -12.52
CA GLU A 84 20.15 30.77 -13.02
C GLU A 84 19.30 29.93 -12.04
N GLY A 85 19.47 30.12 -10.74
CA GLY A 85 18.67 29.46 -9.71
C GLY A 85 17.18 29.82 -9.80
N THR A 86 16.85 31.10 -9.97
CA THR A 86 15.46 31.58 -10.06
C THR A 86 14.79 31.13 -11.36
N ILE A 87 15.53 31.11 -12.47
CA ILE A 87 15.05 30.55 -13.75
C ILE A 87 14.76 29.05 -13.59
N ARG A 88 15.67 28.30 -12.96
CA ARG A 88 15.48 26.86 -12.72
C ARG A 88 14.25 26.57 -11.86
N THR A 89 14.07 27.28 -10.75
CA THR A 89 12.88 27.14 -9.89
C THR A 89 11.59 27.50 -10.64
N THR A 90 11.64 28.51 -11.51
CA THR A 90 10.49 28.89 -12.37
C THR A 90 10.15 27.77 -13.37
N ILE A 91 11.16 27.19 -14.03
CA ILE A 91 10.98 26.06 -14.94
C ILE A 91 10.43 24.85 -14.18
N GLU A 92 10.92 24.56 -12.97
CA GLU A 92 10.41 23.48 -12.12
C GLU A 92 8.93 23.70 -11.73
N ALA A 93 8.54 24.91 -11.35
CA ALA A 93 7.15 25.24 -11.06
C ALA A 93 6.24 25.05 -12.29
N LEU A 94 6.69 25.50 -13.46
CA LEU A 94 5.98 25.29 -14.73
C LEU A 94 5.90 23.79 -15.10
N LYS A 95 6.93 22.98 -14.82
CA LYS A 95 6.91 21.52 -15.01
C LYS A 95 5.94 20.84 -14.05
N LEU A 96 5.95 21.21 -12.77
CA LEU A 96 5.07 20.65 -11.74
C LEU A 96 3.59 20.93 -12.02
N SER A 97 3.27 21.99 -12.78
CA SER A 97 1.91 22.26 -13.23
C SER A 97 1.31 21.13 -14.07
N HIS A 98 2.15 20.29 -14.71
CA HIS A 98 1.73 19.28 -15.69
C HIS A 98 0.83 19.87 -16.80
N ARG A 99 1.00 21.16 -17.10
CA ARG A 99 0.25 21.85 -18.17
C ARG A 99 1.08 22.07 -19.43
N PHE A 100 2.41 21.95 -19.37
CA PHE A 100 3.30 22.19 -20.50
C PHE A 100 4.19 20.98 -20.77
N SER A 101 4.17 20.49 -22.01
CA SER A 101 5.04 19.40 -22.48
C SER A 101 6.46 19.86 -22.81
N ALA A 102 6.63 21.13 -23.15
CA ALA A 102 7.93 21.74 -23.42
C ALA A 102 7.95 23.18 -22.90
N ILE A 103 9.09 23.57 -22.33
CA ILE A 103 9.34 24.89 -21.77
C ILE A 103 10.72 25.31 -22.27
N HIS A 104 10.78 26.32 -23.12
CA HIS A 104 12.02 26.93 -23.58
C HIS A 104 12.10 28.36 -23.06
N VAL A 105 13.29 28.77 -22.65
CA VAL A 105 13.56 30.12 -22.15
C VAL A 105 14.72 30.66 -22.95
N ASP A 106 14.45 31.66 -23.76
CA ASP A 106 15.47 32.36 -24.55
C ASP A 106 15.73 33.73 -23.90
N SER A 107 16.99 34.16 -23.84
CA SER A 107 17.34 35.53 -23.48
C SER A 107 17.90 36.25 -24.69
N ILE A 108 17.38 37.44 -24.97
CA ILE A 108 17.90 38.32 -26.02
C ILE A 108 18.44 39.57 -25.34
N SER A 109 19.74 39.82 -25.50
CA SER A 109 20.39 41.04 -24.99
C SER A 109 20.02 42.24 -25.87
N GLU A 110 19.37 43.24 -25.26
CA GLU A 110 19.02 44.52 -25.88
C GLU A 110 19.88 45.64 -25.26
N SER A 111 19.91 46.82 -25.88
CA SER A 111 20.75 47.96 -25.44
C SER A 111 20.42 48.49 -24.02
N GLU A 112 19.28 48.09 -23.45
CA GLU A 112 18.80 48.53 -22.12
C GLU A 112 18.66 47.39 -21.10
N GLY A 113 19.03 46.15 -21.44
CA GLY A 113 18.94 44.98 -20.55
C GLY A 113 18.64 43.69 -21.32
N GLU A 114 18.20 42.62 -20.63
CA GLU A 114 17.86 41.35 -21.28
C GLU A 114 16.36 41.08 -21.31
N THR A 115 15.83 40.70 -22.47
CA THR A 115 14.43 40.28 -22.64
C THR A 115 14.34 38.76 -22.56
N LEU A 116 13.62 38.24 -21.56
CA LEU A 116 13.40 36.80 -21.41
C LEU A 116 12.12 36.38 -22.15
N THR A 117 12.24 35.45 -23.09
CA THR A 117 11.10 34.87 -23.83
C THR A 117 10.87 33.43 -23.39
N PHE A 118 9.76 33.19 -22.69
CA PHE A 118 9.27 31.87 -22.31
C PHE A 118 8.38 31.32 -23.41
N THR A 119 8.89 30.38 -24.19
CA THR A 119 8.11 29.64 -25.19
C THR A 119 7.58 28.35 -24.57
N LEU A 120 6.27 28.29 -24.35
CA LEU A 120 5.60 27.21 -23.64
C LEU A 120 4.69 26.42 -24.57
N THR A 121 4.84 25.11 -24.61
CA THR A 121 3.98 24.22 -25.40
C THR A 121 3.05 23.45 -24.46
N PRO A 122 1.73 23.70 -24.46
CA PRO A 122 0.80 23.01 -23.57
C PRO A 122 0.73 21.49 -23.81
N TYR A 123 0.48 20.71 -22.75
CA TYR A 123 0.09 19.31 -22.93
C TYR A 123 -1.25 19.25 -23.64
N ARG A 124 -1.33 18.36 -24.62
CA ARG A 124 -2.63 17.96 -25.15
C ARG A 124 -3.31 17.11 -24.10
N ILE A 125 -4.58 17.34 -23.84
CA ILE A 125 -5.35 16.49 -22.91
C ILE A 125 -6.04 15.36 -23.69
N ILE A 126 -6.21 14.23 -23.02
CA ILE A 126 -6.94 13.10 -23.58
C ILE A 126 -8.44 13.42 -23.49
N LYS A 127 -9.07 13.70 -24.63
CA LYS A 127 -10.51 14.02 -24.70
C LYS A 127 -11.38 12.80 -24.42
N ASP A 128 -10.97 11.68 -24.99
CA ASP A 128 -11.73 10.45 -25.01
C ASP A 128 -10.79 9.28 -25.30
N ILE A 129 -11.12 8.09 -24.79
CA ILE A 129 -10.42 6.85 -25.08
C ILE A 129 -11.41 5.93 -25.78
N ARG A 130 -11.28 5.82 -27.10
CA ARG A 130 -12.14 4.97 -27.92
C ARG A 130 -11.49 3.60 -28.07
N ILE A 131 -12.19 2.57 -27.60
CA ILE A 131 -11.69 1.19 -27.65
C ILE A 131 -12.44 0.40 -28.72
N GLN A 132 -11.71 0.00 -29.76
CA GLN A 132 -12.17 -0.89 -30.81
C GLN A 132 -11.66 -2.32 -30.55
N GLY A 133 -12.38 -3.33 -31.05
CA GLY A 133 -12.01 -4.74 -30.83
C GLY A 133 -12.16 -5.25 -29.38
N LYS A 134 -12.79 -4.47 -28.49
CA LYS A 134 -12.90 -4.75 -27.04
C LYS A 134 -13.57 -6.09 -26.68
N TYR A 135 -14.53 -6.56 -27.47
CA TYR A 135 -15.20 -7.83 -27.18
C TYR A 135 -14.20 -9.00 -27.19
N PRO A 136 -14.18 -9.87 -26.16
CA PRO A 136 -15.26 -10.13 -25.19
C PRO A 136 -15.15 -9.41 -23.84
N LEU A 137 -14.20 -8.50 -23.66
CA LEU A 137 -14.10 -7.71 -22.43
C LEU A 137 -14.97 -6.46 -22.52
N PHE A 138 -15.49 -6.02 -21.36
CA PHE A 138 -16.19 -4.75 -21.30
C PHE A 138 -15.17 -3.61 -21.34
N GLU A 139 -15.60 -2.47 -21.84
CA GLU A 139 -14.75 -1.28 -21.94
C GLU A 139 -14.15 -0.89 -20.59
N ARG A 140 -14.95 -0.96 -19.53
CA ARG A 140 -14.51 -0.71 -18.16
C ARG A 140 -13.41 -1.68 -17.70
N ASP A 141 -13.45 -2.94 -18.13
CA ASP A 141 -12.41 -3.92 -17.77
C ASP A 141 -11.06 -3.54 -18.37
N ILE A 142 -11.07 -2.90 -19.55
CA ILE A 142 -9.87 -2.47 -20.26
C ILE A 142 -9.36 -1.16 -19.67
N LEU A 143 -10.25 -0.18 -19.46
CA LEU A 143 -9.91 1.10 -18.82
C LEU A 143 -9.32 0.91 -17.43
N ASN A 144 -9.84 -0.02 -16.62
CA ASN A 144 -9.29 -0.32 -15.29
C ASN A 144 -7.87 -0.93 -15.33
N GLN A 145 -7.38 -1.39 -16.48
CA GLN A 145 -5.98 -1.84 -16.63
C GLN A 145 -5.07 -0.72 -17.13
N MET A 146 -5.65 0.39 -17.59
CA MET A 146 -4.91 1.55 -18.06
C MET A 146 -4.57 2.46 -16.88
N THR A 147 -3.43 3.14 -16.98
CA THR A 147 -3.04 4.24 -16.10
C THR A 147 -3.47 5.60 -16.64
N LEU A 148 -3.88 5.65 -17.92
CA LEU A 148 -4.38 6.85 -18.59
C LEU A 148 -5.91 6.86 -18.65
N TYR A 149 -6.49 8.02 -18.33
CA TYR A 149 -7.92 8.28 -18.38
C TYR A 149 -8.23 9.55 -19.18
N PRO A 150 -9.47 9.72 -19.68
CA PRO A 150 -9.91 11.00 -20.22
C PRO A 150 -9.70 12.13 -19.20
N GLY A 151 -9.07 13.22 -19.64
CA GLY A 151 -8.67 14.35 -18.82
C GLY A 151 -7.17 14.39 -18.47
N ASP A 152 -6.45 13.28 -18.57
CA ASP A 152 -5.01 13.23 -18.29
C ASP A 152 -4.19 13.93 -19.40
N PRO A 153 -2.99 14.47 -19.07
CA PRO A 153 -2.06 14.97 -20.07
C PRO A 153 -1.55 13.84 -20.95
N TYR A 154 -1.54 14.06 -22.26
CA TYR A 154 -1.02 13.12 -23.25
C TYR A 154 0.50 13.25 -23.36
N THR A 155 1.22 12.15 -23.08
CA THR A 155 2.63 12.01 -23.47
C THR A 155 2.82 10.79 -24.38
N ARG A 156 3.82 10.84 -25.27
CA ARG A 156 4.12 9.71 -26.17
C ARG A 156 4.62 8.47 -25.41
N ALA A 157 5.29 8.65 -24.27
CA ALA A 157 5.85 7.57 -23.48
C ALA A 157 4.76 6.69 -22.83
N ASP A 158 3.67 7.32 -22.38
CA ASP A 158 2.61 6.64 -21.61
C ASP A 158 1.83 5.58 -22.41
N LEU A 159 1.82 5.67 -23.75
CA LEU A 159 1.07 4.75 -24.64
C LEU A 159 1.63 3.32 -24.66
N SER A 160 2.95 3.19 -24.54
CA SER A 160 3.65 1.90 -24.55
C SER A 160 3.32 1.06 -23.31
N ALA A 161 3.22 1.71 -22.15
CA ALA A 161 2.84 1.06 -20.89
C ALA A 161 1.39 0.56 -20.91
N GLN A 162 0.46 1.31 -21.52
CA GLN A 162 -0.94 0.88 -21.67
C GLN A 162 -1.06 -0.40 -22.49
N THR A 163 -0.29 -0.47 -23.57
CA THR A 163 -0.28 -1.60 -24.50
C THR A 163 0.03 -2.92 -23.78
N GLY A 164 1.08 -2.94 -22.95
CA GLY A 164 1.45 -4.12 -22.17
C GLY A 164 0.37 -4.57 -21.18
N ALA A 165 -0.23 -3.64 -20.44
CA ALA A 165 -1.27 -3.96 -19.45
C ALA A 165 -2.53 -4.57 -20.10
N ILE A 166 -2.94 -4.04 -21.26
CA ILE A 166 -4.07 -4.56 -22.03
C ILE A 166 -3.72 -5.95 -22.61
N ILE A 167 -2.52 -6.12 -23.21
CA ILE A 167 -2.06 -7.42 -23.72
C ILE A 167 -2.08 -8.48 -22.60
N GLU A 168 -1.53 -8.18 -21.43
CA GLU A 168 -1.52 -9.12 -20.29
C GLU A 168 -2.93 -9.43 -19.76
N ARG A 169 -3.87 -8.48 -19.85
CA ARG A 169 -5.28 -8.73 -19.55
C ARG A 169 -5.92 -9.72 -20.52
N TYR A 170 -5.67 -9.57 -21.82
CA TYR A 170 -6.19 -10.46 -22.85
C TYR A 170 -5.51 -11.84 -22.85
N LYS A 171 -4.20 -11.91 -22.61
CA LYS A 171 -3.47 -13.18 -22.37
C LYS A 171 -4.08 -14.00 -21.25
N ARG A 172 -4.41 -13.35 -20.11
CA ARG A 172 -5.11 -14.00 -18.99
C ARG A 172 -6.48 -14.58 -19.39
N GLU A 173 -7.11 -14.05 -20.44
CA GLU A 173 -8.41 -14.52 -20.94
C GLU A 173 -8.30 -15.53 -22.10
N GLY A 174 -7.07 -15.88 -22.51
CA GLY A 174 -6.81 -16.91 -23.52
C GLY A 174 -6.33 -16.41 -24.88
N TYR A 175 -6.09 -15.11 -25.01
CA TYR A 175 -5.65 -14.47 -26.25
C TYR A 175 -4.16 -14.17 -26.18
N ILE A 176 -3.32 -15.12 -26.60
CA ILE A 176 -1.85 -15.01 -26.47
C ILE A 176 -1.25 -14.12 -27.56
N GLY A 177 -1.79 -14.19 -28.77
CA GLY A 177 -1.37 -13.39 -29.92
C GLY A 177 -1.99 -12.00 -29.97
N THR A 178 -2.45 -11.45 -28.84
CA THR A 178 -3.08 -10.13 -28.81
C THR A 178 -2.09 -9.04 -29.20
N GLN A 179 -2.46 -8.27 -30.20
CA GLN A 179 -1.79 -7.04 -30.62
C GLN A 179 -2.69 -5.86 -30.24
N VAL A 180 -2.10 -4.89 -29.56
CA VAL A 180 -2.79 -3.65 -29.22
C VAL A 180 -2.03 -2.52 -29.87
N SER A 181 -2.75 -1.70 -30.65
CA SER A 181 -2.22 -0.46 -31.19
C SER A 181 -2.93 0.69 -30.50
N VAL A 182 -2.17 1.48 -29.77
CA VAL A 182 -2.68 2.71 -29.17
C VAL A 182 -2.20 3.87 -30.03
N LYS A 183 -3.14 4.56 -30.69
CA LYS A 183 -2.85 5.70 -31.56
C LYS A 183 -3.53 6.96 -31.02
N ALA A 184 -2.81 8.06 -31.07
CA ALA A 184 -3.39 9.39 -30.87
C ALA A 184 -3.97 9.88 -32.20
N LEU A 185 -5.29 10.02 -32.27
CA LEU A 185 -5.97 10.69 -33.38
C LEU A 185 -6.11 12.18 -33.07
N ARG A 186 -5.88 13.00 -34.09
CA ARG A 186 -6.21 14.43 -34.07
C ARG A 186 -7.65 14.56 -34.51
N ASP A 187 -8.47 15.20 -33.69
CA ASP A 187 -9.82 15.59 -34.10
C ASP A 187 -9.67 16.83 -35.01
N HIS A 188 -10.27 16.82 -36.20
CA HIS A 188 -10.12 17.93 -37.14
C HIS A 188 -10.85 19.16 -36.59
N GLY A 189 -10.09 20.07 -35.98
CA GLY A 189 -10.59 21.33 -35.42
C GLY A 189 -10.48 21.46 -33.90
N ASP A 190 -9.98 20.45 -33.18
CA ASP A 190 -9.81 20.47 -31.72
C ASP A 190 -8.41 19.97 -31.36
N GLU A 191 -7.72 20.68 -30.47
CA GLU A 191 -6.31 20.45 -30.12
C GLU A 191 -6.12 19.31 -29.13
N ASN A 192 -7.23 18.80 -28.61
CA ASN A 192 -7.29 17.66 -27.74
C ASN A 192 -7.04 16.35 -28.50
N THR A 193 -6.51 15.36 -27.77
CA THR A 193 -6.16 14.07 -28.36
C THR A 193 -7.23 13.05 -28.05
N VAL A 194 -7.74 12.36 -29.08
CA VAL A 194 -8.55 11.15 -28.88
C VAL A 194 -7.61 9.95 -28.97
N ILE A 195 -7.55 9.15 -27.91
CA ILE A 195 -6.79 7.90 -27.95
C ILE A 195 -7.68 6.84 -28.58
N LEU A 196 -7.26 6.32 -29.73
CA LEU A 196 -7.83 5.12 -30.32
C LEU A 196 -7.01 3.92 -29.85
N VAL A 197 -7.63 3.07 -29.04
CA VAL A 197 -7.10 1.76 -28.67
C VAL A 197 -7.72 0.74 -29.63
N ASP A 198 -6.93 0.29 -30.60
CA ASP A 198 -7.31 -0.79 -31.50
C ASP A 198 -6.74 -2.10 -30.97
N ILE A 199 -7.62 -3.06 -30.70
CA ILE A 199 -7.28 -4.34 -30.11
C ILE A 199 -7.55 -5.43 -31.15
N ASP A 200 -6.49 -5.93 -31.76
CA ASP A 200 -6.52 -7.22 -32.41
C ASP A 200 -6.20 -8.30 -31.37
N LYS A 201 -7.24 -8.85 -30.77
CA LYS A 201 -7.12 -9.96 -29.83
C LYS A 201 -6.43 -11.19 -30.44
N GLY A 202 -6.45 -11.35 -31.76
CA GLY A 202 -5.97 -12.53 -32.45
C GLY A 202 -6.83 -13.78 -32.16
N PRO A 203 -6.38 -14.95 -32.62
CA PRO A 203 -7.02 -16.22 -32.28
C PRO A 203 -6.93 -16.47 -30.77
N HIS A 204 -7.98 -17.07 -30.22
CA HIS A 204 -7.94 -17.58 -28.86
C HIS A 204 -7.56 -19.04 -28.88
N TYR A 205 -6.88 -19.46 -27.82
CA TYR A 205 -6.60 -20.86 -27.63
C TYR A 205 -7.87 -21.59 -27.18
N VAL A 206 -8.10 -22.76 -27.76
CA VAL A 206 -9.13 -23.70 -27.29
C VAL A 206 -8.45 -24.90 -26.64
N LEU A 207 -9.11 -25.49 -25.65
CA LEU A 207 -8.63 -26.71 -25.04
C LEU A 207 -8.87 -27.87 -26.01
N GLY A 208 -7.80 -28.55 -26.44
CA GLY A 208 -7.89 -29.79 -27.21
C GLY A 208 -8.10 -30.99 -26.30
N THR A 209 -7.00 -31.59 -25.85
CA THR A 209 -7.03 -32.69 -24.90
C THR A 209 -6.65 -32.23 -23.50
N LEU A 210 -7.31 -32.84 -22.50
CA LEU A 210 -6.95 -32.71 -21.10
C LEU A 210 -6.71 -34.11 -20.55
N THR A 211 -5.45 -34.40 -20.23
CA THR A 211 -4.99 -35.69 -19.71
C THR A 211 -4.47 -35.51 -18.29
N PHE A 212 -4.54 -36.59 -17.51
CA PHE A 212 -4.01 -36.65 -16.16
C PHE A 212 -3.02 -37.80 -16.09
N GLU A 213 -1.86 -37.55 -15.51
CA GLU A 213 -0.82 -38.54 -15.24
C GLU A 213 -0.65 -38.67 -13.73
N GLY A 214 -0.54 -39.90 -13.23
CA GLY A 214 -0.33 -40.16 -11.79
C GLY A 214 -1.58 -40.19 -10.92
N ASN A 215 -2.78 -39.96 -11.47
CA ASN A 215 -4.04 -40.08 -10.75
C ASN A 215 -4.48 -41.55 -10.58
N ARG A 216 -4.11 -42.19 -9.47
CA ARG A 216 -4.45 -43.60 -9.18
C ARG A 216 -5.72 -43.73 -8.36
N ASN A 217 -5.98 -42.78 -7.47
CA ASN A 217 -7.06 -42.85 -6.49
C ASN A 217 -8.31 -42.04 -6.89
N VAL A 218 -8.21 -41.20 -7.93
CA VAL A 218 -9.33 -40.39 -8.43
C VAL A 218 -9.47 -40.60 -9.93
N SER A 219 -10.70 -40.86 -10.39
CA SER A 219 -10.96 -41.06 -11.81
C SER A 219 -10.71 -39.79 -12.63
N PRO A 220 -10.15 -39.91 -13.84
CA PRO A 220 -9.90 -38.76 -14.72
C PRO A 220 -11.17 -37.93 -14.95
N ASN A 221 -12.32 -38.59 -15.15
CA ASN A 221 -13.60 -37.90 -15.37
C ASN A 221 -14.03 -37.07 -14.16
N ALA A 222 -13.81 -37.55 -12.94
CA ALA A 222 -14.13 -36.80 -11.73
C ALA A 222 -13.26 -35.54 -11.59
N LEU A 223 -12.00 -35.58 -12.04
CA LEU A 223 -11.11 -34.42 -12.08
C LEU A 223 -11.57 -33.44 -13.17
N LYS A 224 -11.81 -33.92 -14.39
CA LYS A 224 -12.33 -33.12 -15.52
C LYS A 224 -13.58 -32.32 -15.14
N TRP A 225 -14.58 -32.95 -14.55
CA TRP A 225 -15.83 -32.28 -14.16
C TRP A 225 -15.67 -31.21 -13.08
N ARG A 226 -14.59 -31.25 -12.29
CA ARG A 226 -14.27 -30.19 -11.30
C ARG A 226 -13.58 -28.99 -11.93
N MET A 227 -12.91 -29.18 -13.06
CA MET A 227 -12.22 -28.11 -13.75
C MET A 227 -13.20 -27.26 -14.57
N ARG A 228 -13.20 -25.95 -14.34
CA ARG A 228 -13.96 -24.99 -15.14
C ARG A 228 -13.44 -24.92 -16.57
N VAL A 229 -12.13 -25.06 -16.79
CA VAL A 229 -11.51 -25.06 -18.12
C VAL A 229 -12.04 -26.20 -18.98
N TRP A 230 -12.20 -27.41 -18.43
CA TRP A 230 -12.81 -28.54 -19.14
C TRP A 230 -14.29 -28.30 -19.44
N ARG A 231 -15.08 -27.91 -18.44
CA ARG A 231 -16.52 -27.65 -18.63
C ARG A 231 -16.79 -26.53 -19.64
N ALA A 232 -15.96 -25.49 -19.66
CA ALA A 232 -16.06 -24.42 -20.65
C ALA A 232 -15.77 -24.94 -22.06
N ALA A 233 -14.78 -25.82 -22.23
CA ALA A 233 -14.43 -26.41 -23.53
C ALA A 233 -15.56 -27.27 -24.13
N LEU A 234 -16.45 -27.83 -23.31
CA LEU A 234 -17.62 -28.58 -23.76
C LEU A 234 -18.73 -27.70 -24.36
N VAL A 235 -18.69 -26.37 -24.16
CA VAL A 235 -19.69 -25.44 -24.67
C VAL A 235 -19.22 -24.85 -25.99
N PRO A 236 -19.86 -25.17 -27.13
CA PRO A 236 -19.47 -24.67 -28.44
C PRO A 236 -19.43 -23.13 -28.46
N GLY A 237 -18.35 -22.56 -29.01
CA GLY A 237 -18.18 -21.11 -29.20
C GLY A 237 -17.85 -20.30 -27.94
N ILE A 238 -17.88 -20.89 -26.73
CA ILE A 238 -17.60 -20.21 -25.45
C ILE A 238 -16.27 -20.67 -24.82
N GLY A 239 -15.83 -21.89 -25.13
CA GLY A 239 -14.74 -22.63 -24.49
C GLY A 239 -13.31 -22.16 -24.72
N ARG A 240 -13.03 -20.88 -24.44
CA ARG A 240 -11.68 -20.31 -24.47
C ARG A 240 -10.80 -20.91 -23.37
N PHE A 241 -9.63 -21.42 -23.75
CA PHE A 241 -8.60 -21.84 -22.83
C PHE A 241 -7.92 -20.63 -22.20
N SER A 242 -7.73 -20.66 -20.89
CA SER A 242 -7.00 -19.63 -20.14
C SER A 242 -6.12 -20.34 -19.11
N GLU A 243 -4.80 -20.12 -19.20
CA GLU A 243 -3.85 -20.68 -18.24
C GLU A 243 -4.13 -20.16 -16.82
N TYR A 244 -4.59 -18.92 -16.68
CA TYR A 244 -5.01 -18.38 -15.39
C TYR A 244 -6.17 -19.18 -14.77
N ARG A 245 -7.17 -19.54 -15.57
CA ARG A 245 -8.28 -20.40 -15.12
C ARG A 245 -7.80 -21.81 -14.82
N LEU A 246 -6.86 -22.35 -15.61
CA LEU A 246 -6.24 -23.65 -15.35
C LEU A 246 -5.55 -23.66 -13.99
N LYS A 247 -4.73 -22.65 -13.67
CA LYS A 247 -4.08 -22.53 -12.35
C LYS A 247 -5.08 -22.53 -11.20
N LYS A 248 -6.18 -21.77 -11.31
CA LYS A 248 -7.26 -21.78 -10.30
C LYS A 248 -7.95 -23.15 -10.17
N ASP A 249 -8.15 -23.83 -11.30
CA ASP A 249 -8.70 -25.19 -11.30
C ASP A 249 -7.72 -26.15 -10.61
N LEU A 250 -6.42 -26.06 -10.87
CA LEU A 250 -5.38 -26.87 -10.21
C LEU A 250 -5.33 -26.62 -8.70
N ASP A 251 -5.41 -25.37 -8.25
CA ASP A 251 -5.51 -25.05 -6.81
C ASP A 251 -6.76 -25.70 -6.17
N SER A 252 -7.88 -25.69 -6.90
CA SER A 252 -9.14 -26.28 -6.45
C SER A 252 -9.05 -27.82 -6.42
N LEU A 253 -8.39 -28.42 -7.40
CA LEU A 253 -8.11 -29.86 -7.43
C LEU A 253 -7.15 -30.27 -6.31
N LEU A 254 -6.09 -29.51 -6.07
CA LEU A 254 -5.15 -29.74 -4.97
C LEU A 254 -5.87 -29.71 -3.62
N LYS A 255 -6.74 -28.70 -3.38
CA LYS A 255 -7.61 -28.65 -2.20
C LYS A 255 -8.57 -29.85 -2.13
N TYR A 256 -9.05 -30.34 -3.25
CA TYR A 256 -9.89 -31.54 -3.30
C TYR A 256 -9.10 -32.80 -2.91
N TYR A 257 -7.89 -32.99 -3.43
CA TYR A 257 -6.99 -34.08 -3.08
C TYR A 257 -6.64 -34.06 -1.58
N ARG A 258 -6.26 -32.90 -1.05
CA ARG A 258 -5.96 -32.73 0.37
C ARG A 258 -7.16 -33.07 1.26
N ARG A 259 -8.37 -32.59 0.94
CA ARG A 259 -9.60 -32.97 1.66
C ARG A 259 -9.93 -34.46 1.58
N LYS A 260 -9.52 -35.14 0.50
CA LYS A 260 -9.68 -36.59 0.37
C LYS A 260 -8.68 -37.37 1.21
N GLY A 261 -7.63 -36.74 1.75
CA GLY A 261 -6.63 -37.39 2.61
C GLY A 261 -5.21 -37.34 2.03
N PHE A 262 -5.04 -36.83 0.81
CA PHE A 262 -3.74 -36.77 0.13
C PHE A 262 -3.01 -35.48 0.52
N ALA A 263 -2.43 -35.46 1.71
CA ALA A 263 -1.81 -34.26 2.29
C ALA A 263 -0.51 -33.85 1.57
N ASP A 264 0.18 -34.83 0.97
CA ASP A 264 1.42 -34.62 0.21
C ASP A 264 1.16 -34.41 -1.28
N ALA A 265 -0.10 -34.23 -1.69
CA ALA A 265 -0.45 -34.06 -3.08
C ALA A 265 0.26 -32.84 -3.68
N ASP A 266 0.84 -33.02 -4.86
CA ASP A 266 1.45 -31.98 -5.67
C ASP A 266 0.97 -32.10 -7.11
N LEU A 267 0.61 -30.96 -7.70
CA LEU A 267 0.06 -30.89 -9.05
C LEU A 267 0.92 -29.94 -9.88
N SER A 268 1.51 -30.46 -10.94
CA SER A 268 2.15 -29.69 -12.00
C SER A 268 1.40 -29.89 -13.32
N TYR A 269 1.68 -29.07 -14.32
CA TYR A 269 1.07 -29.21 -15.63
C TYR A 269 2.07 -28.87 -16.73
N ARG A 270 1.84 -29.45 -17.90
CA ARG A 270 2.52 -29.13 -19.15
C ARG A 270 1.47 -28.76 -20.18
N ILE A 271 1.78 -27.74 -20.98
CA ILE A 271 0.95 -27.30 -22.10
C ILE A 271 1.77 -27.57 -23.36
N ASP A 272 1.20 -28.34 -24.29
CA ASP A 272 1.74 -28.57 -25.62
C ASP A 272 0.79 -27.95 -26.65
N ASP A 273 1.32 -27.24 -27.65
CA ASP A 273 0.59 -26.66 -28.79
C ASP A 273 1.06 -27.36 -30.07
N PRO A 274 0.60 -28.59 -30.34
CA PRO A 274 0.97 -29.29 -31.56
C PRO A 274 0.44 -28.49 -32.76
N ASP A 275 1.35 -28.24 -33.69
CA ASP A 275 1.06 -27.65 -35.00
C ASP A 275 0.66 -26.17 -35.01
N ASN A 276 0.86 -25.42 -33.90
CA ASN A 276 0.51 -24.00 -33.78
C ASN A 276 -0.95 -23.73 -34.19
N SER A 277 -1.82 -24.70 -33.90
CA SER A 277 -3.21 -24.78 -34.37
C SER A 277 -4.17 -23.95 -33.52
N HIS A 278 -3.64 -23.17 -32.56
CA HIS A 278 -4.39 -22.50 -31.50
C HIS A 278 -5.23 -23.47 -30.65
N GLN A 279 -4.81 -24.74 -30.62
CA GLN A 279 -5.40 -25.79 -29.79
C GLN A 279 -4.35 -26.30 -28.81
N VAL A 280 -4.59 -26.08 -27.52
CA VAL A 280 -3.66 -26.53 -26.47
C VAL A 280 -4.05 -27.86 -25.89
N ASN A 281 -3.08 -28.75 -25.81
CA ASN A 281 -3.17 -29.99 -25.06
C ASN A 281 -2.56 -29.79 -23.69
N VAL A 282 -3.34 -30.06 -22.65
CA VAL A 282 -2.92 -29.89 -21.26
C VAL A 282 -2.75 -31.26 -20.62
N THR A 283 -1.53 -31.53 -20.16
CA THR A 283 -1.23 -32.71 -19.35
C THR A 283 -1.01 -32.26 -17.91
N VAL A 284 -1.90 -32.68 -17.00
CA VAL A 284 -1.76 -32.43 -15.56
C VAL A 284 -1.04 -33.61 -14.92
N GLN A 285 0.12 -33.37 -14.34
CA GLN A 285 0.90 -34.35 -13.60
C GLN A 285 0.55 -34.27 -12.13
N ILE A 286 0.06 -35.38 -11.58
CA ILE A 286 -0.41 -35.49 -10.21
C ILE A 286 0.49 -36.44 -9.45
N GLN A 287 1.20 -35.92 -8.47
CA GLN A 287 1.83 -36.72 -7.44
C GLN A 287 0.85 -36.79 -6.27
N GLU A 288 0.01 -37.83 -6.21
CA GLU A 288 -1.03 -37.94 -5.16
C GLU A 288 -0.39 -38.05 -3.76
N GLY A 289 0.79 -38.64 -3.67
CA GLY A 289 1.45 -38.90 -2.40
C GLY A 289 0.65 -39.88 -1.53
N ARG A 290 0.96 -39.87 -0.23
CA ARG A 290 0.39 -40.79 0.75
C ARG A 290 -0.99 -40.34 1.21
N ARG A 291 -1.89 -41.29 1.49
CA ARG A 291 -3.21 -41.01 2.06
C ARG A 291 -3.16 -41.06 3.58
N TYR A 292 -3.44 -39.94 4.24
CA TYR A 292 -3.41 -39.83 5.69
C TYR A 292 -4.79 -40.08 6.31
N THR A 293 -4.81 -40.87 7.38
CA THR A 293 -5.92 -40.95 8.33
C THR A 293 -5.45 -40.46 9.68
N VAL A 294 -6.20 -39.55 10.30
CA VAL A 294 -5.83 -38.93 11.57
C VAL A 294 -6.57 -39.62 12.71
N VAL A 295 -5.82 -40.00 13.75
CA VAL A 295 -6.36 -40.50 15.01
C VAL A 295 -5.75 -39.72 16.17
N PHE A 296 -6.53 -39.53 17.22
CA PHE A 296 -6.10 -38.85 18.45
C PHE A 296 -6.15 -39.84 19.59
N GLU A 297 -5.15 -39.78 20.47
CA GLU A 297 -5.03 -40.63 21.65
C GLU A 297 -4.63 -39.79 22.85
N GLY A 298 -5.25 -40.04 24.00
CA GLY A 298 -4.96 -39.33 25.26
C GLY A 298 -5.69 -38.00 25.46
N ASN A 299 -6.45 -37.53 24.47
CA ASN A 299 -7.29 -36.34 24.61
C ASN A 299 -8.58 -36.65 25.41
N ARG A 300 -8.70 -36.05 26.60
CA ARG A 300 -9.88 -36.14 27.48
C ARG A 300 -10.64 -34.82 27.51
N ARG A 301 -9.94 -33.68 27.46
CA ARG A 301 -10.54 -32.35 27.51
C ARG A 301 -11.27 -31.99 26.22
N PHE A 302 -10.66 -32.24 25.07
CA PHE A 302 -11.20 -31.86 23.77
C PHE A 302 -11.64 -33.08 22.98
N TRP A 303 -12.79 -32.97 22.33
CA TRP A 303 -13.32 -34.00 21.46
C TRP A 303 -12.47 -34.10 20.19
N ASN A 304 -12.37 -35.30 19.60
CA ASN A 304 -11.62 -35.52 18.36
C ASN A 304 -12.05 -34.56 17.24
N LEU A 305 -13.34 -34.22 17.17
CA LEU A 305 -13.86 -33.28 16.17
C LEU A 305 -13.30 -31.87 16.35
N THR A 306 -13.05 -31.46 17.60
CA THR A 306 -12.44 -30.16 17.93
C THR A 306 -10.98 -30.14 17.49
N LEU A 307 -10.19 -31.13 17.91
CA LEU A 307 -8.77 -31.23 17.56
C LEU A 307 -8.54 -31.43 16.06
N LYS A 308 -9.50 -32.07 15.36
CA LYS A 308 -9.46 -32.19 13.90
C LYS A 308 -9.47 -30.84 13.18
N LYS A 309 -10.02 -29.78 13.78
CA LYS A 309 -9.98 -28.42 13.21
C LYS A 309 -8.57 -27.82 13.24
N ASP A 310 -7.74 -28.26 14.20
CA ASP A 310 -6.36 -27.80 14.34
C ASP A 310 -5.40 -28.52 13.38
N VAL A 311 -5.86 -29.61 12.76
CA VAL A 311 -5.09 -30.40 11.81
C VAL A 311 -5.14 -29.79 10.42
N VAL A 312 -4.02 -29.19 10.01
CA VAL A 312 -3.91 -28.39 8.77
C VAL A 312 -3.30 -29.15 7.60
N ILE A 313 -2.91 -30.42 7.77
CA ILE A 313 -2.32 -31.23 6.67
C ILE A 313 -3.27 -31.35 5.46
N PHE A 314 -4.58 -31.25 5.68
CA PHE A 314 -5.61 -31.34 4.65
C PHE A 314 -6.01 -29.99 4.05
N THR A 315 -5.48 -28.88 4.56
CA THR A 315 -5.70 -27.53 4.02
C THR A 315 -4.41 -26.99 3.42
N ASP A 316 -3.34 -26.99 4.20
CA ASP A 316 -2.07 -26.33 3.92
C ASP A 316 -1.09 -27.28 3.21
N GLY A 317 -1.31 -28.59 3.34
CA GLY A 317 -0.44 -29.65 2.83
C GLY A 317 0.61 -30.09 3.87
N ASN A 318 1.34 -31.17 3.57
CA ASN A 318 2.30 -31.76 4.50
C ASN A 318 3.72 -31.94 3.95
N ARG A 319 4.10 -31.13 2.95
CA ARG A 319 5.47 -31.12 2.42
C ARG A 319 6.50 -30.94 3.54
N SER A 320 7.50 -31.82 3.58
CA SER A 320 8.57 -31.81 4.60
C SER A 320 8.06 -31.78 6.05
N ASN A 321 6.92 -32.42 6.32
CA ASN A 321 6.29 -32.51 7.63
C ASN A 321 5.83 -31.16 8.22
N ILE A 322 5.72 -30.10 7.41
CA ILE A 322 5.34 -28.76 7.86
C ILE A 322 3.91 -28.75 8.41
N GLY A 323 2.98 -29.38 7.68
CA GLY A 323 1.58 -29.44 8.09
C GLY A 323 1.40 -30.15 9.42
N VAL A 324 2.11 -31.24 9.67
CA VAL A 324 2.09 -31.96 10.96
C VAL A 324 2.65 -31.08 12.07
N ARG A 325 3.81 -30.44 11.89
CA ARG A 325 4.39 -29.54 12.91
C ARG A 325 3.45 -28.39 13.26
N LYS A 326 2.84 -27.77 12.25
CA LYS A 326 1.85 -26.71 12.45
C LYS A 326 0.61 -27.22 13.17
N SER A 327 0.14 -28.43 12.83
CA SER A 327 -0.99 -29.07 13.53
C SER A 327 -0.66 -29.32 15.01
N VAL A 328 0.54 -29.82 15.31
CA VAL A 328 1.02 -30.02 16.69
C VAL A 328 1.05 -28.69 17.45
N GLN A 329 1.56 -27.62 16.82
CA GLN A 329 1.59 -26.30 17.44
C GLN A 329 0.19 -25.77 17.71
N ASN A 330 -0.70 -25.77 16.72
CA ASN A 330 -2.09 -25.32 16.88
C ASN A 330 -2.81 -26.05 18.03
N MET A 331 -2.59 -27.37 18.16
CA MET A 331 -3.18 -28.12 19.27
C MET A 331 -2.55 -27.74 20.61
N LYS A 332 -1.22 -27.56 20.68
CA LYS A 332 -0.56 -27.08 21.90
C LYS A 332 -1.09 -25.72 22.33
N ASP A 333 -1.26 -24.79 21.38
CA ASP A 333 -1.80 -23.46 21.62
C ASP A 333 -3.23 -23.57 22.15
N ARG A 334 -4.08 -24.40 21.55
CA ARG A 334 -5.44 -24.67 22.07
C ARG A 334 -5.43 -25.21 23.51
N TYR A 335 -4.55 -26.14 23.83
CA TYR A 335 -4.44 -26.69 25.19
C TYR A 335 -3.96 -25.62 26.17
N ARG A 336 -2.99 -24.80 25.77
CA ARG A 336 -2.47 -23.67 26.54
C ARG A 336 -3.54 -22.63 26.83
N GLU A 337 -4.34 -22.25 25.82
CA GLU A 337 -5.50 -21.36 25.94
C GLU A 337 -6.56 -21.90 26.91
N ALA A 338 -6.60 -23.22 27.14
CA ALA A 338 -7.48 -23.86 28.10
C ALA A 338 -6.83 -24.14 29.47
N GLY A 339 -5.63 -23.62 29.71
CA GLY A 339 -4.90 -23.74 30.98
C GLY A 339 -4.04 -24.99 31.13
N PHE A 340 -3.80 -25.76 30.06
CA PHE A 340 -2.91 -26.93 30.09
C PHE A 340 -1.51 -26.54 29.61
N LEU A 341 -0.72 -25.94 30.51
CA LEU A 341 0.60 -25.37 30.19
C LEU A 341 1.65 -26.44 29.82
N ASP A 342 1.52 -27.62 30.44
CA ASP A 342 2.44 -28.75 30.29
C ASP A 342 2.01 -29.73 29.19
N ALA A 343 1.04 -29.36 28.34
CA ALA A 343 0.53 -30.23 27.30
C ALA A 343 1.63 -30.66 26.31
N ARG A 344 1.85 -31.98 26.22
CA ARG A 344 2.81 -32.59 25.29
C ARG A 344 2.06 -33.34 24.21
N ILE A 345 2.33 -32.95 22.96
CA ILE A 345 1.70 -33.55 21.79
C ILE A 345 2.81 -34.10 20.89
N LYS A 346 2.77 -35.40 20.62
CA LYS A 346 3.65 -36.09 19.69
C LYS A 346 2.84 -36.57 18.49
N ALA A 347 3.43 -36.47 17.30
CA ALA A 347 2.85 -36.98 16.07
C ALA A 347 3.66 -38.19 15.61
N GLU A 348 3.00 -39.33 15.48
CA GLU A 348 3.59 -40.60 15.04
C GLU A 348 2.90 -41.03 13.75
N ALA A 349 3.67 -41.27 12.70
CA ALA A 349 3.16 -41.83 11.46
C ALA A 349 3.46 -43.34 11.43
N THR A 350 2.43 -44.16 11.25
CA THR A 350 2.58 -45.61 11.09
C THR A 350 1.88 -46.05 9.81
N ASP A 351 2.54 -46.92 9.07
CA ASP A 351 1.99 -47.52 7.86
C ASP A 351 1.02 -48.62 8.29
N VAL A 352 -0.21 -48.62 7.76
CA VAL A 352 -1.21 -49.62 8.12
C VAL A 352 -1.04 -50.84 7.21
N PRO A 353 -0.65 -52.03 7.72
CA PRO A 353 -0.52 -53.22 6.89
C PRO A 353 -1.92 -53.70 6.43
N GLY A 354 -2.12 -53.84 5.12
CA GLY A 354 -3.37 -54.34 4.52
C GLY A 354 -3.39 -54.18 3.00
N ASN A 355 -4.39 -54.78 2.32
CA ASN A 355 -4.53 -54.84 0.86
C ASN A 355 -4.60 -53.48 0.10
N GLN A 356 -4.49 -52.34 0.78
CA GLN A 356 -4.38 -51.00 0.20
C GLN A 356 -3.10 -50.33 0.72
N ALA A 357 -2.00 -50.50 -0.01
CA ALA A 357 -0.63 -50.19 0.40
C ALA A 357 -0.27 -48.69 0.61
N ASP A 358 -1.23 -47.77 0.69
CA ASP A 358 -0.97 -46.31 0.65
C ASP A 358 -1.60 -45.50 1.80
N ILE A 359 -2.14 -46.16 2.84
CA ILE A 359 -2.75 -45.47 4.00
C ILE A 359 -1.75 -45.31 5.14
N HIS A 360 -1.38 -44.06 5.43
CA HIS A 360 -0.59 -43.69 6.61
C HIS A 360 -1.53 -43.24 7.73
N ARG A 361 -1.41 -43.88 8.89
CA ARG A 361 -2.12 -43.46 10.10
C ARG A 361 -1.23 -42.44 10.81
N LEU A 362 -1.69 -41.19 10.85
CA LEU A 362 -1.10 -40.14 11.67
C LEU A 362 -1.78 -40.13 13.03
N ARG A 363 -1.06 -40.60 14.04
CA ARG A 363 -1.50 -40.63 15.42
C ARG A 363 -0.95 -39.42 16.15
N PHE A 364 -1.83 -38.60 16.71
CA PHE A 364 -1.45 -37.57 17.67
C PHE A 364 -1.63 -38.13 19.09
N VAL A 365 -0.51 -38.39 19.76
CA VAL A 365 -0.47 -38.84 21.15
C VAL A 365 -0.37 -37.60 22.03
N ILE A 366 -1.41 -37.37 22.82
CA ILE A 366 -1.60 -36.17 23.63
C ILE A 366 -1.48 -36.55 25.11
N GLN A 367 -0.54 -35.91 25.79
CA GLN A 367 -0.45 -35.90 27.24
C GLN A 367 -0.87 -34.51 27.69
N GLU A 368 -2.12 -34.37 28.14
CA GLU A 368 -2.70 -33.06 28.46
C GLU A 368 -1.98 -32.38 29.63
N GLY A 369 -1.50 -33.16 30.61
CA GLY A 369 -1.00 -32.62 31.87
C GLY A 369 -2.13 -32.13 32.79
N PRO A 370 -1.80 -31.59 33.97
CA PRO A 370 -2.78 -30.94 34.83
C PRO A 370 -3.32 -29.66 34.17
N LYS A 371 -4.60 -29.35 34.42
CA LYS A 371 -5.16 -28.02 34.11
C LYS A 371 -4.73 -27.08 35.23
N THR A 372 -4.02 -26.01 34.89
CA THR A 372 -3.67 -24.94 35.83
C THR A 372 -4.81 -23.93 35.89
N VAL A 373 -5.35 -23.74 37.09
CA VAL A 373 -6.44 -22.80 37.38
C VAL A 373 -5.89 -21.69 38.26
N VAL A 374 -6.41 -20.47 38.08
CA VAL A 374 -6.07 -19.34 38.93
C VAL A 374 -6.70 -19.52 40.31
N ASP A 375 -5.88 -19.68 41.34
CA ASP A 375 -6.35 -19.84 42.72
C ASP A 375 -6.79 -18.50 43.30
N ALA A 376 -5.93 -17.50 43.15
CA ALA A 376 -6.13 -16.15 43.63
C ALA A 376 -5.38 -15.16 42.75
N VAL A 377 -5.93 -13.94 42.67
CA VAL A 377 -5.23 -12.78 42.11
C VAL A 377 -5.15 -11.74 43.20
N THR A 378 -3.93 -11.52 43.69
CA THR A 378 -3.62 -10.53 44.73
C THR A 378 -2.97 -9.32 44.09
N ILE A 379 -3.44 -8.14 44.47
CA ILE A 379 -2.86 -6.88 44.01
C ILE A 379 -2.26 -6.21 45.24
N ALA A 380 -1.02 -5.77 45.14
CA ALA A 380 -0.31 -5.13 46.24
C ALA A 380 0.44 -3.88 45.76
N GLY A 381 0.52 -2.88 46.63
CA GLY A 381 1.25 -1.64 46.36
C GLY A 381 0.42 -0.55 45.68
N ASN A 382 -0.84 -0.82 45.32
CA ASN A 382 -1.79 0.22 44.94
C ASN A 382 -2.20 1.06 46.17
N GLN A 383 -2.18 2.38 46.02
CA GLN A 383 -2.51 3.34 47.09
C GLN A 383 -3.58 4.32 46.61
N THR A 384 -3.43 4.82 45.38
CA THR A 384 -4.33 5.84 44.83
C THR A 384 -5.51 5.22 44.10
N LEU A 385 -5.27 4.20 43.27
CA LEU A 385 -6.34 3.49 42.55
C LEU A 385 -6.88 2.35 43.40
N SER A 386 -8.21 2.20 43.41
CA SER A 386 -8.85 1.14 44.18
C SER A 386 -8.56 -0.22 43.54
N GLU A 387 -8.41 -1.25 44.38
CA GLU A 387 -8.21 -2.62 43.88
C GLU A 387 -9.33 -3.06 42.93
N THR A 388 -10.55 -2.57 43.16
CA THR A 388 -11.72 -2.89 42.31
C THR A 388 -11.59 -2.31 40.90
N GLU A 389 -11.03 -1.11 40.75
CA GLU A 389 -10.80 -0.50 39.43
C GLU A 389 -9.72 -1.24 38.64
N ILE A 390 -8.65 -1.65 39.32
CA ILE A 390 -7.57 -2.43 38.71
C ILE A 390 -8.12 -3.80 38.31
N ARG A 391 -8.86 -4.47 39.21
CA ARG A 391 -9.45 -5.79 38.97
C ARG A 391 -10.44 -5.80 37.79
N LYS A 392 -11.09 -4.67 37.47
CA LYS A 392 -11.95 -4.55 36.27
C LYS A 392 -11.16 -4.61 34.95
N GLN A 393 -9.86 -4.30 34.97
CA GLN A 393 -9.00 -4.41 33.78
C GLN A 393 -8.46 -5.83 33.58
N LEU A 394 -8.54 -6.68 34.61
CA LEU A 394 -7.96 -8.02 34.57
C LEU A 394 -8.93 -9.04 33.96
N LEU A 395 -8.44 -9.79 32.99
CA LEU A 395 -9.06 -10.98 32.44
C LEU A 395 -8.73 -12.22 33.28
N THR A 396 -7.50 -12.28 33.82
CA THR A 396 -7.04 -13.33 34.75
C THR A 396 -7.79 -13.24 36.06
N ARG A 397 -8.55 -14.28 36.40
CA ARG A 397 -9.36 -14.34 37.62
C ARG A 397 -9.66 -15.78 38.04
N PRO A 398 -9.97 -16.00 39.33
CA PRO A 398 -10.44 -17.28 39.81
C PRO A 398 -11.70 -17.76 39.09
N PRO A 399 -11.97 -19.08 39.08
CA PRO A 399 -13.15 -19.63 38.43
C PRO A 399 -14.45 -19.10 39.05
N THR A 400 -15.45 -18.87 38.20
CA THR A 400 -16.81 -18.45 38.56
C THR A 400 -17.82 -19.31 37.81
N ILE A 401 -19.13 -19.10 38.03
CA ILE A 401 -20.19 -19.82 37.31
C ILE A 401 -20.12 -19.58 35.78
N PHE A 402 -19.55 -18.46 35.34
CA PHE A 402 -19.47 -18.07 33.92
C PHE A 402 -18.06 -18.23 33.31
N HIS A 403 -17.03 -18.49 34.12
CA HIS A 403 -15.62 -18.54 33.68
C HIS A 403 -14.86 -19.68 34.37
N ASP A 404 -14.07 -20.44 33.61
CA ASP A 404 -13.43 -21.67 34.08
C ASP A 404 -12.06 -21.46 34.75
N GLY A 405 -11.66 -20.20 34.92
CA GLY A 405 -10.48 -19.78 35.69
C GLY A 405 -9.15 -20.30 35.17
N ALA A 406 -9.04 -20.70 33.90
CA ALA A 406 -7.79 -21.20 33.34
C ALA A 406 -6.68 -20.14 33.41
N PHE A 407 -5.49 -20.52 33.86
CA PHE A 407 -4.34 -19.62 33.82
C PHE A 407 -3.69 -19.68 32.43
N VAL A 408 -3.60 -18.53 31.77
CA VAL A 408 -2.98 -18.37 30.45
C VAL A 408 -1.94 -17.25 30.54
N PRO A 409 -0.64 -17.54 30.35
CA PRO A 409 0.43 -16.54 30.47
C PRO A 409 0.22 -15.31 29.58
N GLU A 410 -0.25 -15.53 28.36
CA GLU A 410 -0.49 -14.48 27.37
C GLU A 410 -1.60 -13.53 27.83
N THR A 411 -2.63 -14.05 28.50
CA THR A 411 -3.68 -13.22 29.12
C THR A 411 -3.14 -12.39 30.28
N LEU A 412 -2.19 -12.92 31.07
CA LEU A 412 -1.55 -12.14 32.13
C LEU A 412 -0.70 -11.00 31.56
N GLU A 413 -0.03 -11.19 30.43
CA GLU A 413 0.71 -10.11 29.74
C GLU A 413 -0.23 -9.00 29.26
N GLU A 414 -1.38 -9.37 28.68
CA GLU A 414 -2.43 -8.42 28.30
C GLU A 414 -2.96 -7.64 29.51
N ASP A 415 -3.18 -8.32 30.64
CA ASP A 415 -3.61 -7.72 31.90
C ASP A 415 -2.58 -6.70 32.43
N ILE A 416 -1.30 -7.06 32.43
CA ILE A 416 -0.21 -6.15 32.83
C ILE A 416 -0.20 -4.91 31.95
N TYR A 417 -0.35 -5.07 30.64
CA TYR A 417 -0.42 -3.96 29.71
C TYR A 417 -1.65 -3.07 29.97
N ALA A 418 -2.81 -3.67 30.23
CA ALA A 418 -4.05 -2.95 30.53
C ALA A 418 -3.94 -2.14 31.83
N VAL A 419 -3.41 -2.74 32.91
CA VAL A 419 -3.17 -2.06 34.18
C VAL A 419 -2.12 -0.96 34.02
N THR A 420 -1.02 -1.25 33.34
CA THR A 420 0.02 -0.25 33.04
C THR A 420 -0.57 0.96 32.31
N THR A 421 -1.44 0.73 31.34
CA THR A 421 -2.13 1.77 30.58
C THR A 421 -3.15 2.54 31.43
N LEU A 422 -3.87 1.85 32.33
CA LEU A 422 -4.77 2.49 33.30
C LEU A 422 -4.01 3.51 34.15
N TYR A 423 -2.88 3.11 34.72
CA TYR A 423 -2.04 3.99 35.54
C TYR A 423 -1.45 5.15 34.73
N MET A 424 -0.99 4.92 33.50
CA MET A 424 -0.54 6.01 32.60
C MET A 424 -1.61 7.07 32.39
N LYS A 425 -2.86 6.65 32.18
CA LYS A 425 -4.00 7.57 31.98
C LYS A 425 -4.32 8.37 33.24
N GLN A 426 -3.95 7.85 34.41
CA GLN A 426 -4.17 8.48 35.70
C GLN A 426 -2.97 9.29 36.21
N GLY A 427 -2.00 9.61 35.34
CA GLY A 427 -0.90 10.51 35.66
C GLY A 427 0.35 9.84 36.23
N PHE A 428 0.35 8.53 36.40
CA PHE A 428 1.49 7.79 36.91
C PHE A 428 2.43 7.45 35.76
N GLN A 429 3.52 8.20 35.60
CA GLN A 429 4.46 8.01 34.48
C GLN A 429 5.55 6.97 34.79
N GLU A 430 6.00 6.89 36.04
CA GLU A 430 7.12 6.03 36.47
C GLU A 430 6.69 4.69 37.07
N ARG A 431 5.40 4.37 36.97
CA ARG A 431 4.81 3.13 37.47
C ARG A 431 5.50 1.86 36.99
N THR A 432 5.54 0.84 37.83
CA THR A 432 5.87 -0.55 37.45
C THR A 432 4.76 -1.49 37.89
N VAL A 433 4.51 -2.51 37.07
CA VAL A 433 3.54 -3.57 37.35
C VAL A 433 4.27 -4.89 37.15
N ASP A 434 4.74 -5.46 38.26
CA ASP A 434 5.58 -6.65 38.27
C ASP A 434 4.75 -7.88 38.65
N PRO A 435 4.54 -8.84 37.73
CA PRO A 435 3.84 -10.08 38.04
C PRO A 435 4.75 -11.06 38.77
N ASP A 436 4.20 -11.76 39.75
CA ASP A 436 4.79 -12.93 40.41
C ASP A 436 3.76 -14.06 40.40
N VAL A 437 4.10 -15.20 39.80
CA VAL A 437 3.21 -16.35 39.67
C VAL A 437 3.80 -17.52 40.43
N LYS A 438 3.05 -18.02 41.42
CA LYS A 438 3.42 -19.19 42.21
C LYS A 438 2.52 -20.35 41.83
N PHE A 439 3.12 -21.38 41.25
CA PHE A 439 2.43 -22.62 40.94
C PHE A 439 2.40 -23.53 42.18
N SER A 440 1.32 -24.30 42.34
CA SER A 440 1.24 -25.38 43.32
C SER A 440 2.24 -26.50 42.97
N GLU A 441 2.57 -27.36 43.95
CA GLU A 441 3.54 -28.47 43.73
C GLU A 441 3.12 -29.44 42.63
N ASP A 442 1.82 -29.57 42.39
CA ASP A 442 1.21 -30.42 41.36
C ASP A 442 0.85 -29.66 40.06
N ASN A 443 1.23 -28.38 39.93
CA ASN A 443 0.92 -27.49 38.80
C ASN A 443 -0.58 -27.30 38.47
N THR A 444 -1.49 -27.64 39.39
CA THR A 444 -2.95 -27.47 39.18
C THR A 444 -3.46 -26.09 39.57
N GLY A 445 -2.75 -25.39 40.45
CA GLY A 445 -3.08 -24.06 40.94
C GLY A 445 -2.00 -23.02 40.57
N ALA A 446 -2.44 -21.81 40.23
CA ALA A 446 -1.58 -20.65 40.04
C ALA A 446 -2.08 -19.48 40.91
N ALA A 447 -1.28 -19.10 41.89
CA ALA A 447 -1.48 -17.88 42.67
C ALA A 447 -0.75 -16.73 41.97
N VAL A 448 -1.51 -15.77 41.45
CA VAL A 448 -0.98 -14.60 40.73
C VAL A 448 -0.92 -13.41 41.69
N SER A 449 0.23 -12.78 41.77
CA SER A 449 0.45 -11.56 42.55
C SER A 449 0.95 -10.46 41.64
N LEU A 450 0.22 -9.34 41.58
CA LEU A 450 0.63 -8.14 40.86
C LEU A 450 1.18 -7.13 41.87
N LYS A 451 2.49 -6.92 41.84
CA LYS A 451 3.16 -5.89 42.64
C LYS A 451 3.22 -4.60 41.85
N ILE A 452 2.51 -3.60 42.32
CA ILE A 452 2.41 -2.30 41.68
C ILE A 452 3.25 -1.31 42.48
N ASN A 453 4.19 -0.65 41.81
CA ASN A 453 4.76 0.59 42.30
C ASN A 453 4.13 1.71 41.48
N GLU A 454 3.26 2.52 42.09
CA GLU A 454 2.54 3.57 41.36
C GLU A 454 3.51 4.68 40.90
N GLY A 455 4.58 4.93 41.66
CA GLY A 455 5.38 6.15 41.50
C GLY A 455 4.58 7.42 41.87
N PRO A 456 5.15 8.61 41.66
CA PRO A 456 4.44 9.87 41.91
C PRO A 456 3.30 10.06 40.88
N GLN A 457 2.13 10.48 41.34
CA GLN A 457 1.04 10.91 40.46
C GLN A 457 1.35 12.32 39.94
N THR A 458 1.59 12.45 38.63
CA THR A 458 1.81 13.76 38.01
C THR A 458 0.48 14.38 37.60
N LYS A 459 0.17 15.56 38.16
CA LYS A 459 -0.99 16.37 37.77
C LYS A 459 -0.56 17.60 37.01
N VAL A 460 -1.44 18.10 36.14
CA VAL A 460 -1.18 19.32 35.38
C VAL A 460 -1.35 20.53 36.30
N ARG A 461 -0.27 21.23 36.58
CA ARG A 461 -0.25 22.43 37.43
C ARG A 461 -0.63 23.68 36.64
N SER A 462 -0.07 23.82 35.45
CA SER A 462 -0.32 24.97 34.58
C SER A 462 -0.23 24.55 33.11
N ILE A 463 -0.98 25.27 32.26
CA ILE A 463 -0.91 25.13 30.80
C ILE A 463 -0.71 26.54 30.24
N ALA A 464 0.48 26.77 29.68
CA ALA A 464 0.84 27.96 28.95
C ALA A 464 0.70 27.72 27.45
N ILE A 465 0.13 28.70 26.74
CA ILE A 465 0.02 28.70 25.28
C ILE A 465 0.78 29.95 24.80
N ASN A 466 1.95 29.74 24.22
CA ASN A 466 2.83 30.80 23.78
C ASN A 466 2.83 30.90 22.26
N GLY A 467 3.03 32.11 21.72
CA GLY A 467 3.16 32.33 20.27
C GLY A 467 1.85 32.26 19.48
N LEU A 468 0.71 32.06 20.13
CA LEU A 468 -0.60 32.09 19.47
C LEU A 468 -1.09 33.52 19.25
N THR A 469 -0.82 34.07 18.08
CA THR A 469 -1.26 35.43 17.68
C THR A 469 -2.44 35.43 16.72
N VAL A 470 -2.69 34.32 16.04
CA VAL A 470 -3.57 34.23 14.87
C VAL A 470 -5.04 33.99 15.19
N LEU A 471 -5.32 33.51 16.40
CA LEU A 471 -6.67 33.19 16.89
C LEU A 471 -6.70 33.39 18.40
N PRO A 472 -7.87 33.71 18.99
CA PRO A 472 -7.97 33.93 20.42
C PRO A 472 -7.60 32.65 21.16
N GLU A 473 -6.85 32.78 22.25
CA GLU A 473 -6.40 31.66 23.08
C GLU A 473 -7.56 30.76 23.54
N THR A 474 -8.74 31.35 23.74
CA THR A 474 -9.98 30.61 24.06
C THR A 474 -10.33 29.51 23.05
N ALA A 475 -9.97 29.64 21.77
CA ALA A 475 -10.21 28.63 20.75
C ALA A 475 -9.24 27.45 20.90
N ALA A 476 -7.95 27.73 21.14
CA ALA A 476 -6.96 26.70 21.44
C ALA A 476 -7.28 25.96 22.76
N ARG A 477 -7.73 26.69 23.80
CA ARG A 477 -8.15 26.08 25.07
C ARG A 477 -9.33 25.12 24.95
N LYS A 478 -10.20 25.26 23.93
CA LYS A 478 -11.34 24.35 23.71
C LYS A 478 -10.93 22.98 23.17
N VAL A 479 -9.79 22.89 22.49
CA VAL A 479 -9.29 21.62 21.93
C VAL A 479 -8.28 20.93 22.84
N LEU A 480 -7.88 21.58 23.93
CA LEU A 480 -7.08 20.94 24.97
C LEU A 480 -7.85 19.79 25.62
N VAL A 481 -7.16 18.68 25.80
CA VAL A 481 -7.66 17.47 26.45
C VAL A 481 -7.41 17.56 27.96
N HIS A 482 -6.23 18.04 28.35
CA HIS A 482 -5.83 18.31 29.73
C HIS A 482 -6.48 19.57 30.27
N LYS A 483 -6.82 19.53 31.56
CA LYS A 483 -7.17 20.71 32.35
C LYS A 483 -6.25 20.82 33.56
N ILE A 484 -6.19 22.02 34.12
CA ILE A 484 -5.45 22.25 35.36
C ILE A 484 -6.06 21.38 36.47
N GLY A 485 -5.21 20.62 37.15
CA GLY A 485 -5.58 19.65 38.19
C GLY A 485 -5.82 18.22 37.67
N ASP A 486 -5.98 18.03 36.36
CA ASP A 486 -6.17 16.69 35.77
C ASP A 486 -4.85 15.90 35.78
N PRO A 487 -4.91 14.56 35.72
CA PRO A 487 -3.72 13.74 35.56
C PRO A 487 -3.03 13.99 34.22
N PHE A 488 -1.69 14.02 34.23
CA PHE A 488 -0.90 14.21 33.01
C PHE A 488 -0.84 12.93 32.16
N GLY A 489 -1.17 13.05 30.88
CA GLY A 489 -1.11 11.96 29.90
C GLY A 489 -0.36 12.36 28.63
N LYS A 490 0.74 11.66 28.32
CA LYS A 490 1.53 11.91 27.11
C LYS A 490 0.71 11.80 25.81
N ALA A 491 -0.18 10.81 25.71
CA ALA A 491 -1.02 10.63 24.53
C ALA A 491 -1.99 11.80 24.32
N ALA A 492 -2.50 12.39 25.41
CA ALA A 492 -3.31 13.60 25.34
C ALA A 492 -2.47 14.79 24.87
N LEU A 493 -1.22 14.93 25.35
CA LEU A 493 -0.32 16.00 24.94
C LEU A 493 -0.02 15.98 23.44
N ASP A 494 0.23 14.79 22.89
CA ASP A 494 0.47 14.62 21.45
C ASP A 494 -0.78 14.93 20.62
N ALA A 495 -1.96 14.53 21.09
CA ALA A 495 -3.23 14.87 20.44
C ALA A 495 -3.52 16.38 20.48
N GLU A 496 -3.21 17.06 21.58
CA GLU A 496 -3.35 18.51 21.72
C GLU A 496 -2.44 19.26 20.75
N LYS A 497 -1.19 18.83 20.60
CA LYS A 497 -0.22 19.39 19.66
C LYS A 497 -0.78 19.37 18.23
N GLU A 498 -1.29 18.22 17.80
CA GLU A 498 -1.89 18.07 16.46
C GLU A 498 -3.18 18.89 16.31
N ALA A 499 -4.04 18.91 17.33
CA ALA A 499 -5.28 19.67 17.31
C ALA A 499 -5.04 21.19 17.21
N ILE A 500 -4.09 21.73 17.98
CA ILE A 500 -3.71 23.15 17.92
C ILE A 500 -3.07 23.47 16.56
N ALA A 501 -2.14 22.65 16.09
CA ALA A 501 -1.50 22.84 14.78
C ALA A 501 -2.55 22.88 13.65
N SER A 502 -3.54 21.98 13.71
CA SER A 502 -4.65 21.94 12.77
C SER A 502 -5.52 23.20 12.83
N LEU A 503 -5.88 23.69 14.03
CA LEU A 503 -6.64 24.94 14.19
C LEU A 503 -5.93 26.15 13.60
N VAL A 504 -4.61 26.25 13.81
CA VAL A 504 -3.78 27.34 13.27
C VAL A 504 -3.68 27.19 11.75
N SER A 505 -3.46 25.97 11.25
CA SER A 505 -3.45 25.64 9.82
C SER A 505 -4.74 26.03 9.10
N GLU A 506 -5.91 25.80 9.73
CA GLU A 506 -7.21 26.22 9.20
C GLU A 506 -7.36 27.75 9.03
N LYS A 507 -6.51 28.56 9.67
CA LYS A 507 -6.49 30.03 9.53
C LYS A 507 -5.53 30.55 8.46
N GLY A 508 -4.99 29.68 7.61
CA GLY A 508 -4.04 30.06 6.57
C GLY A 508 -2.58 29.80 6.92
N TYR A 509 -2.28 29.03 7.97
CA TYR A 509 -0.92 28.80 8.45
C TYR A 509 -0.54 27.32 8.29
N PRO A 510 -0.43 26.79 7.06
CA PRO A 510 -0.30 25.36 6.81
C PRO A 510 1.01 24.75 7.33
N HIS A 511 2.00 25.59 7.64
CA HIS A 511 3.29 25.20 8.21
C HIS A 511 3.37 25.40 9.72
N ALA A 512 2.24 25.64 10.37
CA ALA A 512 2.20 25.81 11.82
C ALA A 512 2.84 24.61 12.52
N THR A 513 3.80 24.91 13.38
CA THR A 513 4.42 23.91 14.25
C THR A 513 4.03 24.20 15.67
N VAL A 514 3.76 23.14 16.41
CA VAL A 514 3.45 23.22 17.84
C VAL A 514 4.45 22.33 18.53
N ASN A 515 5.29 22.94 19.37
CA ASN A 515 6.19 22.22 20.24
C ASN A 515 5.59 22.21 21.64
N ALA A 516 5.39 21.01 22.19
CA ALA A 516 4.93 20.85 23.55
C ALA A 516 6.12 20.50 24.43
N SER A 517 6.41 21.33 25.42
CA SER A 517 7.40 21.07 26.45
C SER A 517 6.70 20.84 27.79
N VAL A 518 7.30 19.97 28.62
CA VAL A 518 6.77 19.63 29.94
C VAL A 518 7.88 19.81 30.96
N ASN A 519 7.66 20.72 31.90
CA ASN A 519 8.54 20.90 33.05
C ASN A 519 7.93 20.20 34.25
N TYR A 520 8.59 19.14 34.71
CA TYR A 520 8.19 18.42 35.92
C TYR A 520 8.75 19.11 37.16
N SER A 521 8.00 19.12 38.25
CA SER A 521 8.55 19.47 39.57
C SER A 521 9.63 18.49 40.01
N GLU A 522 10.48 18.89 40.97
CA GLU A 522 11.58 18.04 41.48
C GLU A 522 11.07 16.69 42.03
N ASP A 523 9.89 16.70 42.66
CA ASP A 523 9.19 15.52 43.19
C ASP A 523 8.34 14.78 42.14
N ARG A 524 8.29 15.30 40.89
CA ARG A 524 7.51 14.78 39.76
C ARG A 524 6.00 14.68 39.96
N THR A 525 5.45 15.36 40.97
CA THR A 525 3.99 15.37 41.23
C THR A 525 3.23 16.41 40.40
N GLN A 526 3.93 17.38 39.84
CA GLN A 526 3.36 18.46 39.03
C GLN A 526 4.03 18.51 37.66
N ALA A 527 3.23 18.76 36.63
CA ALA A 527 3.69 19.05 35.27
C ALA A 527 3.17 20.43 34.85
N ASP A 528 4.08 21.31 34.45
CA ASP A 528 3.75 22.52 33.71
C ASP A 528 3.91 22.23 32.22
N ILE A 529 2.82 22.39 31.49
CA ILE A 529 2.79 22.20 30.04
C ILE A 529 2.93 23.56 29.38
N ALA A 530 3.87 23.69 28.46
CA ALA A 530 3.96 24.83 27.56
C ALA A 530 3.81 24.38 26.12
N HIS A 531 2.80 24.93 25.44
CA HIS A 531 2.64 24.80 24.00
C HIS A 531 3.23 26.04 23.34
N ASP A 532 4.41 25.87 22.75
CA ASP A 532 5.08 26.91 21.99
C ASP A 532 4.68 26.76 20.51
N ILE A 533 3.87 27.70 20.05
CA ILE A 533 3.27 27.68 18.73
C ILE A 533 4.05 28.63 17.85
N ASP A 534 4.57 28.12 16.75
CA ASP A 534 5.06 28.92 15.64
C ASP A 534 4.05 28.78 14.50
N PRO A 535 3.20 29.79 14.26
CA PRO A 535 2.28 29.78 13.14
C PRO A 535 2.98 29.64 11.78
N GLY A 536 4.24 30.06 11.67
CA GLY A 536 4.92 30.20 10.40
C GLY A 536 4.28 31.29 9.51
N PRO A 537 4.58 31.30 8.20
CA PRO A 537 4.04 32.31 7.29
C PRO A 537 2.54 32.13 7.07
N LEU A 538 1.82 33.25 6.93
CA LEU A 538 0.46 33.26 6.42
C LEU A 538 0.50 32.91 4.93
N VAL A 539 -0.24 31.89 4.56
CA VAL A 539 -0.38 31.40 3.20
C VAL A 539 -1.81 31.62 2.75
N SER A 540 -1.95 32.39 1.68
CA SER A 540 -3.25 32.60 1.02
C SER A 540 -3.41 31.60 -0.12
N LEU A 541 -4.64 31.14 -0.33
CA LEU A 541 -5.00 30.44 -1.55
C LEU A 541 -4.90 31.43 -2.70
N GLY A 542 -4.04 31.15 -3.66
CA GLY A 542 -3.92 31.90 -4.89
C GLY A 542 -5.03 31.52 -5.86
N GLU A 543 -4.66 31.39 -7.13
CA GLU A 543 -5.61 30.97 -8.14
C GLU A 543 -5.85 29.48 -8.13
N ILE A 544 -7.04 29.10 -8.59
CA ILE A 544 -7.45 27.72 -8.76
C ILE A 544 -7.56 27.44 -10.25
N PHE A 545 -6.73 26.53 -10.74
CA PHE A 545 -6.69 26.10 -12.12
C PHE A 545 -7.41 24.77 -12.27
N VAL A 546 -8.60 24.81 -12.89
CA VAL A 546 -9.36 23.59 -13.18
C VAL A 546 -8.89 22.99 -14.52
N SER A 547 -8.80 21.67 -14.59
CA SER A 547 -8.54 20.91 -15.83
C SER A 547 -9.23 19.56 -15.81
N GLY A 548 -9.38 18.95 -17.00
CA GLY A 548 -9.99 17.64 -17.16
C GLY A 548 -11.52 17.65 -17.14
N ASN A 549 -12.14 18.83 -17.00
CA ASN A 549 -13.58 19.01 -16.96
C ASN A 549 -14.20 19.10 -18.37
N LEU A 550 -14.03 18.04 -19.16
CA LEU A 550 -14.39 18.01 -20.59
C LEU A 550 -15.90 18.07 -20.86
N ARG A 551 -16.70 17.51 -19.95
CA ARG A 551 -18.18 17.39 -20.08
C ARG A 551 -18.93 18.19 -19.01
N THR A 552 -18.18 18.87 -18.15
CA THR A 552 -18.71 19.57 -16.98
C THR A 552 -18.18 20.99 -16.96
N THR A 553 -19.08 21.95 -16.79
CA THR A 553 -18.66 23.36 -16.68
C THR A 553 -17.88 23.60 -15.41
N GLU A 554 -16.84 24.41 -15.48
CA GLU A 554 -16.01 24.80 -14.33
C GLU A 554 -16.82 25.40 -13.16
N LYS A 555 -17.92 26.09 -13.47
CA LYS A 555 -18.85 26.64 -12.48
C LYS A 555 -19.37 25.59 -11.48
N VAL A 556 -19.63 24.37 -11.93
CA VAL A 556 -20.07 23.27 -11.05
C VAL A 556 -18.93 22.88 -10.12
N ILE A 557 -17.70 22.78 -10.65
CA ILE A 557 -16.52 22.42 -9.86
C ILE A 557 -16.23 23.48 -8.79
N ARG A 558 -16.23 24.76 -9.18
CA ARG A 558 -16.00 25.88 -8.26
C ARG A 558 -17.07 25.96 -7.17
N ARG A 559 -18.32 25.64 -7.48
CA ARG A 559 -19.40 25.60 -6.49
C ARG A 559 -19.15 24.54 -5.41
N GLU A 560 -18.70 23.35 -5.80
CA GLU A 560 -18.45 22.27 -4.83
C GLU A 560 -17.12 22.45 -4.07
N LEU A 561 -16.12 23.12 -4.64
CA LEU A 561 -14.85 23.37 -3.95
C LEU A 561 -15.02 24.27 -2.71
N ASP A 562 -15.97 25.20 -2.72
CA ASP A 562 -16.28 26.11 -1.59
C ASP A 562 -15.06 26.88 -1.05
N VAL A 563 -14.15 27.26 -1.95
CA VAL A 563 -12.97 28.08 -1.65
C VAL A 563 -12.85 29.22 -2.65
N GLN A 564 -12.34 30.37 -2.20
CA GLN A 564 -12.20 31.56 -3.02
C GLN A 564 -10.72 31.95 -3.13
N PRO A 565 -10.24 32.38 -4.31
CA PRO A 565 -8.92 32.99 -4.43
C PRO A 565 -8.75 34.13 -3.43
N GLN A 566 -7.53 34.32 -2.95
CA GLN A 566 -7.10 35.28 -1.93
C GLN A 566 -7.64 35.03 -0.51
N SER A 567 -8.40 33.96 -0.27
CA SER A 567 -8.74 33.55 1.09
C SER A 567 -7.56 32.86 1.78
N PRO A 568 -7.47 32.86 3.12
CA PRO A 568 -6.49 32.04 3.83
C PRO A 568 -6.56 30.56 3.41
N LEU A 569 -5.41 29.90 3.21
CA LEU A 569 -5.37 28.51 2.77
C LEU A 569 -5.90 27.58 3.87
N SER A 570 -6.89 26.75 3.56
CA SER A 570 -7.43 25.73 4.46
C SER A 570 -7.37 24.35 3.80
N LEU A 571 -6.43 23.51 4.25
CA LEU A 571 -6.29 22.14 3.74
C LEU A 571 -7.55 21.30 3.95
N ARG A 572 -8.25 21.53 5.07
CA ARG A 572 -9.54 20.90 5.35
C ARG A 572 -10.59 21.25 4.32
N SER A 573 -10.73 22.54 3.99
CA SER A 573 -11.72 23.01 3.01
C SER A 573 -11.43 22.43 1.62
N LEU A 574 -10.14 22.32 1.25
CA LEU A 574 -9.73 21.65 0.00
C LEU A 574 -10.08 20.16 -0.02
N HIS A 575 -9.85 19.45 1.09
CA HIS A 575 -10.19 18.03 1.22
C HIS A 575 -11.70 17.80 1.17
N ASP A 576 -12.48 18.63 1.87
CA ASP A 576 -13.95 18.58 1.87
C ASP A 576 -14.50 18.89 0.47
N GLY A 577 -13.91 19.86 -0.23
CA GLY A 577 -14.23 20.16 -1.63
C GLY A 577 -13.94 19.00 -2.57
N GLN A 578 -12.77 18.35 -2.44
CA GLN A 578 -12.43 17.15 -3.20
C GLN A 578 -13.45 16.03 -2.94
N ARG A 579 -13.84 15.82 -1.68
CA ARG A 579 -14.85 14.81 -1.33
C ARG A 579 -16.19 15.11 -1.98
N ARG A 580 -16.71 16.34 -1.87
CA ARG A 580 -17.97 16.75 -2.53
C ARG A 580 -17.93 16.52 -4.04
N LEU A 581 -16.81 16.85 -4.70
CA LEU A 581 -16.63 16.58 -6.13
C LEU A 581 -16.68 15.08 -6.45
N ARG A 582 -16.06 14.22 -5.63
CA ARG A 582 -16.12 12.76 -5.82
C ARG A 582 -17.53 12.21 -5.59
N ASP A 583 -18.25 12.76 -4.61
CA ASP A 583 -19.61 12.35 -4.26
C ASP A 583 -20.64 12.69 -5.35
N LEU A 584 -20.31 13.58 -6.30
CA LEU A 584 -21.16 13.83 -7.48
C LEU A 584 -21.23 12.63 -8.44
N ASP A 585 -20.27 11.71 -8.39
CA ASP A 585 -20.17 10.52 -9.27
C ASP A 585 -20.21 10.84 -10.79
N ILE A 586 -19.88 12.09 -11.17
CA ILE A 586 -19.77 12.55 -12.57
C ILE A 586 -18.33 12.58 -13.07
N PHE A 587 -17.34 12.35 -12.21
CA PHE A 587 -15.92 12.35 -12.53
C PHE A 587 -15.32 10.96 -12.33
N HIS A 588 -14.42 10.53 -13.23
CA HIS A 588 -13.67 9.28 -13.06
C HIS A 588 -12.69 9.34 -11.88
N GLY A 589 -12.15 10.54 -11.60
CA GLY A 589 -11.25 10.79 -10.49
C GLY A 589 -11.14 12.29 -10.22
N VAL A 590 -10.83 12.65 -8.97
CA VAL A 590 -10.62 14.05 -8.55
C VAL A 590 -9.36 14.09 -7.71
N SER A 591 -8.39 14.91 -8.13
CA SER A 591 -7.17 15.20 -7.39
C SER A 591 -6.89 16.70 -7.45
N TYR A 592 -6.18 17.21 -6.45
CA TYR A 592 -5.70 18.59 -6.43
C TYR A 592 -4.20 18.59 -6.14
N ARG A 593 -3.52 19.66 -6.56
CA ARG A 593 -2.09 19.87 -6.31
C ARG A 593 -1.91 21.29 -5.81
N THR A 594 -1.01 21.48 -4.86
CA THR A 594 -0.70 22.81 -4.33
C THR A 594 0.67 23.24 -4.84
N PHE A 595 0.77 24.43 -5.42
CA PHE A 595 2.01 25.01 -5.92
C PHE A 595 2.50 26.08 -4.95
N GLY A 596 3.75 25.98 -4.51
CA GLY A 596 4.34 26.92 -3.53
C GLY A 596 4.17 26.50 -2.08
N LEU A 597 3.35 25.48 -1.78
CA LEU A 597 3.14 25.04 -0.40
C LEU A 597 4.40 24.39 0.17
N LYS A 598 5.12 23.57 -0.62
CA LYS A 598 6.35 22.93 -0.13
C LYS A 598 7.48 23.95 0.03
N GLU A 599 7.48 24.96 -0.84
CA GLU A 599 8.45 26.05 -0.89
C GLU A 599 8.15 27.16 0.15
N LYS A 600 7.05 27.04 0.92
CA LYS A 600 6.59 28.00 1.93
C LYS A 600 6.30 29.41 1.38
N GLU A 601 5.71 29.47 0.19
CA GLU A 601 5.28 30.72 -0.44
C GLU A 601 4.12 31.39 0.31
N GLU A 602 4.06 32.72 0.27
CA GLU A 602 2.95 33.50 0.84
C GLU A 602 1.61 33.26 0.11
N THR A 603 1.68 32.84 -1.15
CA THR A 603 0.50 32.51 -1.96
C THR A 603 0.67 31.14 -2.61
N VAL A 604 -0.30 30.26 -2.40
CA VAL A 604 -0.31 28.89 -2.92
C VAL A 604 -1.41 28.74 -3.95
N ASN A 605 -1.03 28.49 -5.19
CA ASN A 605 -1.99 28.19 -6.25
C ASN A 605 -2.43 26.72 -6.18
N LEU A 606 -3.63 26.44 -6.68
CA LEU A 606 -4.28 25.13 -6.69
C LEU A 606 -4.50 24.59 -8.11
#